data_AF-A0A4V3E7X1-F1
#
_entry.id   AF-A0A4V3E7X1-F1
#
_cell.length_a   1.000
_cell.length_b   1.000
_cell.length_c   1.000
_cell.angle_alpha   90.00
_cell.angle_beta   90.00
_cell.angle_gamma   90.00
#
_symmetry.space_group_name_H-M   'P 1'
#
loop_
_entity.id
_entity.type
_entity.pdbx_description
1 polymer ?
#
loop_
_entity_poly.entity_id
_entity_poly.type
_entity_poly.pdbx_seq_one_letter_code
_entity_poly.pdbx_strand_id
1 'polypeptide(L)' 'MLEEQLSINFFLKPNRGKSDLRGVYLRITVDGIRKEISLSHKWDINRWNQKAGRAKVYQN' A
#
# COMPACT_ATOMS: atom_id res chain seq x y z
N MET A 1 -30.19 -4.58 -2.31
CA MET A 1 -29.08 -4.88 -1.38
C MET A 1 -27.89 -4.09 -1.92
N LEU A 2 -27.59 -2.91 -1.36
CA LEU A 2 -26.40 -2.17 -1.77
C LEU A 2 -25.21 -2.98 -1.25
N GLU A 3 -24.38 -3.52 -2.14
CA GLU A 3 -23.18 -4.24 -1.76
C GLU A 3 -22.34 -3.36 -0.82
N GLU A 4 -22.03 -3.88 0.38
CA GLU A 4 -21.01 -3.29 1.24
C GLU A 4 -19.69 -3.32 0.45
N GLN A 5 -19.19 -2.13 0.07
CA GLN A 5 -18.01 -2.05 -0.78
C GLN A 5 -16.76 -2.14 0.09
N LEU A 6 -16.20 -3.36 0.17
CA LEU A 6 -14.93 -3.62 0.83
C LEU A 6 -13.77 -3.60 -0.19
N SER A 7 -12.77 -2.76 0.08
CA SER A 7 -11.49 -2.79 -0.62
C SER A 7 -10.34 -2.86 0.38
N ILE A 8 -9.44 -3.81 0.18
CA ILE A 8 -8.23 -4.00 0.99
C ILE A 8 -7.01 -3.96 0.06
N ASN A 9 -6.08 -3.05 0.33
CA ASN A 9 -4.86 -2.92 -0.47
C ASN A 9 -3.65 -2.48 0.36
N PHE A 10 -2.46 -2.91 -0.04
CA PHE A 10 -1.22 -2.36 0.50
C PHE A 10 -0.70 -1.22 -0.37
N PHE A 11 0.01 -0.28 0.24
CA PHE A 11 0.68 0.80 -0.46
C PHE A 11 1.91 1.29 0.31
N LEU A 12 2.80 1.98 -0.40
CA LEU A 12 3.92 2.66 0.21
C LEU A 12 3.50 4.09 0.58
N LYS A 13 3.55 4.44 1.86
CA LYS A 13 3.22 5.79 2.33
C LYS A 13 4.30 6.77 1.85
N PRO A 14 3.96 7.84 1.11
CA PRO A 14 4.92 8.86 0.74
C PRO A 14 5.58 9.45 2.00
N ASN A 15 6.90 9.65 1.95
CA ASN A 15 7.62 10.40 2.97
C ASN A 15 8.18 11.69 2.35
N ARG A 16 8.51 12.67 3.20
CA ARG A 16 9.08 13.96 2.76
C ARG A 16 10.60 13.90 2.52
N GLY A 17 11.22 12.74 2.70
CA GLY A 17 12.67 12.57 2.64
C GLY A 17 13.15 12.09 1.28
N LYS A 18 14.48 12.12 1.07
CA LYS A 18 15.14 11.59 -0.13
C LYS A 18 15.42 10.08 -0.10
N SER A 19 15.06 9.38 0.98
CA SER A 19 15.21 7.92 1.05
C SER A 19 14.36 7.26 -0.03
N ASP A 20 14.70 6.07 -0.51
CA ASP A 20 13.83 5.24 -1.35
C ASP A 20 13.01 4.23 -0.54
N LEU A 21 13.35 4.06 0.74
CA LEU A 21 12.58 3.23 1.66
C LEU A 21 11.33 3.97 2.13
N ARG A 22 10.16 3.37 1.91
CA ARG A 22 8.84 3.88 2.35
C ARG A 22 8.20 2.89 3.30
N GLY A 23 7.44 3.40 4.28
CA GLY A 23 6.65 2.53 5.14
C GLY A 23 5.56 1.81 4.34
N VAL A 24 5.38 0.53 4.59
CA VAL A 24 4.28 -0.28 4.03
C VAL A 24 3.04 -0.10 4.91
N TYR A 25 1.92 0.26 4.28
CA TYR A 25 0.65 0.49 4.95
C TYR A 25 -0.43 -0.38 4.33
N LEU A 26 -1.32 -0.89 5.18
CA LEU A 26 -2.59 -1.48 4.80
C LEU A 26 -3.64 -0.37 4.74
N ARG A 27 -4.44 -0.33 3.67
CA ARG A 27 -5.65 0.49 3.57
C ARG A 27 -6.86 -0.43 3.49
N ILE A 28 -7.82 -0.19 4.39
CA ILE A 28 -9.14 -0.81 4.38
C ILE A 28 -10.14 0.29 4.05
N THR A 29 -10.97 0.04 3.04
CA THR A 29 -12.09 0.93 2.65
C THR A 29 -13.37 0.15 2.83
N VAL A 30 -14.31 0.69 3.61
CA VAL A 30 -15.68 0.17 3.77
C VAL A 30 -16.61 1.32 3.44
N ASP A 31 -17.46 1.14 2.43
CA ASP A 31 -18.45 2.14 2.00
C ASP A 31 -17.85 3.53 1.78
N GLY A 32 -16.67 3.57 1.15
CA GLY A 32 -15.92 4.79 0.86
C GLY A 32 -15.10 5.35 2.04
N ILE A 33 -15.30 4.85 3.26
CA ILE A 33 -14.55 5.28 4.45
C ILE A 33 -13.22 4.52 4.52
N ARG A 34 -12.12 5.27 4.52
CA ARG A 34 -10.75 4.71 4.53
C ARG A 34 -10.13 4.73 5.91
N LYS A 35 -9.50 3.62 6.30
CA LYS A 35 -8.58 3.52 7.43
C LYS A 35 -7.24 2.95 6.97
N GLU A 36 -6.16 3.45 7.55
CA GLU A 36 -4.80 3.06 7.20
C GLU A 36 -4.04 2.61 8.45
N ILE A 37 -3.29 1.51 8.32
CA ILE A 37 -2.50 0.93 9.41
C ILE A 37 -1.06 0.72 8.91
N SER A 38 -0.08 1.20 9.68
CA SER A 38 1.34 0.94 9.42
C SER A 38 1.67 -0.51 9.76
N LEU A 39 2.40 -1.20 8.90
CA LEU A 39 2.86 -2.57 9.16
C LEU A 39 4.25 -2.61 9.81
N SER A 40 4.77 -1.46 10.25
CA SER A 40 6.13 -1.31 10.81
C SER A 40 7.24 -1.87 9.91
N HIS A 41 6.96 -2.02 8.63
CA HIS A 41 7.91 -2.50 7.62
C HIS A 41 8.19 -1.39 6.62
N LYS A 42 9.39 -1.40 6.02
CA LYS A 42 9.76 -0.47 4.95
C LYS A 42 10.16 -1.24 3.70
N TRP A 43 9.84 -0.70 2.53
CA TRP A 43 10.19 -1.27 1.24
C TRP A 43 10.73 -0.22 0.28
N ASP A 44 11.58 -0.65 -0.63
CA ASP A 44 12.13 0.19 -1.70
C ASP A 44 11.05 0.49 -2.74
N ILE A 45 10.78 1.78 -2.97
CA ILE A 45 9.78 2.25 -3.92
C ILE A 45 10.04 1.76 -5.35
N ASN A 46 11.31 1.62 -5.76
CA ASN A 46 11.70 1.19 -7.09
C ASN A 46 11.42 -0.31 -7.31
N ARG A 47 11.27 -1.07 -6.22
CA ARG A 47 10.97 -2.51 -6.20
C ARG A 47 9.51 -2.82 -5.82
N TRP A 48 8.64 -1.81 -5.82
CA TRP A 48 7.21 -1.96 -5.53
C TRP A 48 6.36 -1.78 -6.79
N ASN A 49 5.30 -2.57 -6.93
CA ASN A 49 4.25 -2.38 -7.91
C ASN A 49 3.04 -1.76 -7.22
N GLN A 50 2.87 -0.45 -7.37
CA GLN A 50 1.80 0.30 -6.71
C GLN A 50 0.40 -0.11 -7.17
N LYS A 51 0.24 -0.52 -8.45
CA LYS A 51 -1.06 -0.99 -8.98
C LYS A 51 -1.45 -2.35 -8.39
N ALA A 52 -0.47 -3.24 -8.21
CA ALA A 52 -0.69 -4.56 -7.63
C ALA A 52 -0.66 -4.57 -6.09
N GLY A 53 -0.23 -3.47 -5.45
CA GLY A 53 -0.10 -3.39 -4.00
C GLY A 53 0.89 -4.40 -3.41
N ARG A 54 1.97 -4.73 -4.13
CA ARG A 54 2.99 -5.68 -3.68
C ARG A 54 4.34 -5.44 -4.35
N ALA A 55 5.38 -6.14 -3.88
CA ALA A 55 6.70 -6.12 -4.52
C ALA A 55 6.62 -6.53 -6.00
N LYS A 56 7.51 -5.97 -6.82
CA LYS A 56 7.72 -6.44 -8.20
C LYS A 56 8.25 -7.88 -8.14
N VAL A 57 7.69 -8.77 -8.95
CA VAL A 57 8.31 -10.07 -9.22
C VAL A 57 9.62 -9.77 -9.96
N TYR A 58 10.73 -10.35 -9.52
CA TYR A 58 11.99 -10.23 -10.26
C TYR A 58 11.82 -10.88 -11.64
N GLN A 59 12.11 -10.13 -12.69
CA GLN A 59 12.36 -10.69 -14.01
C GLN A 59 13.85 -10.99 -14.05
N ASN A 60 14.20 -12.28 -14.07
CA ASN A 60 15.55 -12.76 -14.36
C ASN A 60 15.89 -12.51 -15.82
#